data_AF-A0A2G2MYX4-F1
#
_entry.id   AF-A0A2G2MYX4-F1
#
_cell.length_a   1.000
_cell.length_b   1.000
_cell.length_c   1.000
_cell.angle_alpha   90.00
_cell.angle_beta   90.00
_cell.angle_gamma   90.00
#
_symmetry.space_group_name_H-M   'P 1'
#
loop_
_entity.id
_entity.type
_entity.pdbx_description
1 polymer ?
#
loop_
_entity_poly.entity_id
_entity_poly.type
_entity_poly.pdbx_seq_one_letter_code
_entity_poly.pdbx_strand_id
1 'polypeptide(L)'
;MKIITTTDSLAKFCKNAQSAPFIALDTEFMRERTFYSQLCLIQMATPDDECIIDPMASGIDLSPFLALLADERIEKVMHAARQDMEIFYKLLGKVPAPLFDTQIAAMALGFGENVGYLALVKGRLAINLDKGARFTDWSRRPLSEHQLSYALGDVTHLRDLYPGMVRELNAKDRMAWVREEMSGQMDSELYDFEPDRAWKRLKPRMFRQDYLAAMKAAAA
;
A
#
# COMPACT_ATOMS: atom_id res chain seq x y z
N MET A 1 -20.36 2.33 -6.04
CA MET A 1 -18.97 2.64 -6.45
C MET A 1 -18.81 4.16 -6.55
N LYS A 2 -18.06 4.77 -5.63
CA LYS A 2 -17.84 6.22 -5.54
C LYS A 2 -16.47 6.56 -6.12
N ILE A 3 -16.43 7.31 -7.21
CA ILE A 3 -15.19 7.74 -7.87
C ILE A 3 -14.96 9.21 -7.54
N ILE A 4 -13.81 9.51 -6.95
CA ILE A 4 -13.40 10.82 -6.49
C ILE A 4 -12.40 11.39 -7.49
N THR A 5 -12.80 12.44 -8.20
CA THR A 5 -11.98 13.14 -9.21
C THR A 5 -11.81 14.62 -8.90
N THR A 6 -12.33 15.11 -7.77
CA THR A 6 -12.27 16.52 -7.37
C THR A 6 -11.80 16.68 -5.93
N THR A 7 -11.10 17.78 -5.63
CA THR A 7 -10.60 18.08 -4.29
C THR A 7 -11.72 18.18 -3.25
N ASP A 8 -12.87 18.76 -3.58
CA ASP A 8 -14.00 18.90 -2.64
C ASP A 8 -14.59 17.54 -2.25
N SER A 9 -14.75 16.64 -3.22
CA SER A 9 -15.25 15.29 -2.95
C SER A 9 -14.25 14.47 -2.15
N LEU A 10 -12.95 14.66 -2.41
CA LEU A 10 -11.87 14.04 -1.65
C LEU A 10 -11.84 14.54 -0.21
N ALA A 11 -11.85 15.86 0.00
CA ALA A 11 -11.86 16.47 1.33
C ALA A 11 -13.06 16.02 2.17
N LYS A 12 -14.25 15.93 1.54
CA LYS A 12 -15.45 15.41 2.19
C LYS A 12 -15.30 13.95 2.61
N PHE A 13 -14.76 13.09 1.74
CA PHE A 13 -14.51 11.69 2.08
C PHE A 13 -13.52 11.58 3.24
N CYS A 14 -12.36 12.24 3.13
CA CYS A 14 -11.32 12.19 4.15
C CYS A 14 -11.81 12.69 5.51
N LYS A 15 -12.61 13.75 5.55
CA LYS A 15 -13.23 14.25 6.79
C LYS A 15 -14.11 13.20 7.47
N ASN A 16 -14.90 12.44 6.70
CA ASN A 16 -15.72 11.36 7.26
C ASN A 16 -14.84 10.18 7.72
N ALA A 17 -13.80 9.85 6.96
CA ALA A 17 -12.87 8.78 7.29
C ALA A 17 -12.05 9.05 8.57
N GLN A 18 -11.87 10.31 8.97
CA GLN A 18 -11.15 10.67 10.21
C GLN A 18 -11.79 10.10 11.48
N SER A 19 -13.09 9.83 11.48
CA SER A 19 -13.77 9.18 12.61
C SER A 19 -13.73 7.66 12.58
N ALA A 20 -13.22 7.06 11.49
CA ALA A 20 -13.12 5.62 11.37
C ALA A 20 -11.95 5.08 12.21
N PRO A 21 -12.09 3.89 12.83
CA PRO A 21 -11.01 3.28 13.61
C PRO A 21 -9.83 2.81 12.73
N PHE A 22 -10.08 2.59 11.44
CA PHE A 22 -9.07 2.20 10.46
C PHE A 22 -9.52 2.62 9.06
N ILE A 23 -8.55 2.67 8.14
CA ILE A 23 -8.77 2.76 6.70
C ILE A 23 -8.05 1.60 6.02
N ALA A 24 -8.76 0.83 5.20
CA ALA A 24 -8.17 -0.12 4.27
C ALA A 24 -7.73 0.65 3.02
N LEU A 25 -6.51 0.40 2.55
CA LEU A 25 -5.89 1.08 1.42
C LEU A 25 -5.24 0.07 0.47
N ASP A 26 -5.31 0.41 -0.81
CA ASP A 26 -4.53 -0.22 -1.87
C ASP A 26 -4.18 0.84 -2.93
N THR A 27 -3.22 0.55 -3.80
CA THR A 27 -2.90 1.44 -4.93
C THR A 27 -2.65 0.69 -6.22
N GLU A 28 -2.94 1.35 -7.35
CA GLU A 28 -2.51 0.89 -8.67
C GLU A 28 -1.58 1.92 -9.30
N PHE A 29 -0.48 1.45 -9.88
CA PHE A 29 0.60 2.31 -10.38
C PHE A 29 1.38 1.70 -11.54
N MET A 30 2.07 2.55 -12.30
CA MET A 30 2.96 2.15 -13.40
C MET A 30 4.43 2.41 -13.05
N ARG A 31 5.31 1.43 -13.30
CA ARG A 31 6.77 1.54 -12.99
C ARG A 31 7.69 1.24 -14.19
N GLU A 32 7.15 0.87 -15.34
CA GLU A 32 7.95 0.36 -16.47
C GLU A 32 8.79 1.44 -17.19
N ARG A 33 8.34 2.70 -17.17
CA ARG A 33 8.92 3.78 -18.00
C ARG A 33 9.45 4.96 -17.20
N THR A 34 9.28 4.94 -15.89
CA THR A 34 9.61 6.06 -15.00
C THR A 34 10.47 5.56 -13.85
N PHE A 35 11.38 6.41 -13.36
CA PHE A 35 12.24 6.06 -12.23
C PHE A 35 11.42 5.83 -10.95
N TYR A 36 10.47 6.74 -10.69
CA TYR A 36 9.48 6.59 -9.62
C TYR A 36 8.15 6.08 -10.18
N SER A 37 7.43 5.29 -9.39
CA SER A 37 6.11 4.79 -9.76
C SER A 37 5.15 5.95 -10.01
N GLN A 38 4.45 5.92 -11.14
CA GLN A 38 3.34 6.80 -11.42
C GLN A 38 2.10 6.26 -10.71
N LEU A 39 1.65 6.93 -9.66
CA LEU A 39 0.42 6.57 -8.95
C LEU A 39 -0.79 6.83 -9.85
N CYS A 40 -1.54 5.77 -10.16
CA CYS A 40 -2.65 5.81 -11.10
C CYS A 40 -4.01 5.69 -10.43
N LEU A 41 -4.12 5.01 -9.30
CA LEU A 41 -5.38 4.85 -8.58
C LEU A 41 -5.09 4.64 -7.09
N ILE A 42 -5.93 5.18 -6.23
CA ILE A 42 -5.94 4.85 -4.80
C ILE A 42 -7.33 4.29 -4.48
N GLN A 43 -7.39 3.17 -3.81
CA GLN A 43 -8.63 2.62 -3.29
C GLN A 43 -8.63 2.77 -1.78
N MET A 44 -9.79 3.09 -1.22
CA MET A 44 -9.93 3.26 0.22
C MET A 44 -11.29 2.73 0.70
N ALA A 45 -11.28 2.02 1.81
CA ALA A 45 -12.49 1.63 2.52
C ALA A 45 -12.37 1.90 4.03
N THR A 46 -13.43 2.44 4.59
CA THR A 46 -13.71 2.48 6.04
C THR A 46 -14.74 1.39 6.35
N PRO A 47 -15.09 1.12 7.63
CA PRO A 47 -16.17 0.19 7.95
C PRO A 47 -17.48 0.45 7.18
N ASP A 48 -17.81 1.71 6.91
CA ASP A 48 -19.14 2.12 6.44
C ASP A 48 -19.16 2.83 5.06
N ASP A 49 -18.01 3.23 4.50
CA ASP A 49 -17.89 3.92 3.20
C ASP A 49 -16.65 3.44 2.45
N GLU A 50 -16.68 3.53 1.12
CA GLU A 50 -15.62 3.07 0.22
C GLU A 50 -15.54 3.96 -1.02
N CYS A 51 -14.33 4.18 -1.53
CA CYS A 51 -14.12 4.99 -2.71
C CYS A 51 -12.89 4.58 -3.52
N ILE A 52 -12.91 5.02 -4.77
CA ILE A 52 -11.76 5.06 -5.66
C ILE A 52 -11.40 6.53 -5.86
N ILE A 53 -10.14 6.89 -5.64
CA ILE A 53 -9.61 8.22 -5.89
C ILE A 53 -8.78 8.16 -7.17
N ASP A 54 -9.05 9.06 -8.10
CA ASP A 54 -8.28 9.24 -9.33
C ASP A 54 -7.24 10.35 -9.14
N PRO A 55 -5.98 10.03 -8.78
CA PRO A 55 -4.92 11.01 -8.60
C PRO A 55 -4.48 11.68 -9.92
N MET A 56 -4.91 11.15 -11.07
CA MET A 56 -4.60 11.71 -12.39
C MET A 56 -5.70 12.68 -12.88
N ALA A 57 -6.78 12.86 -12.11
CA ALA A 57 -7.83 13.79 -12.45
C ALA A 57 -7.30 15.24 -12.51
N SER A 58 -7.70 15.98 -13.54
CA SER A 58 -7.21 17.34 -13.76
C SER A 58 -7.56 18.26 -12.58
N GLY A 59 -6.54 18.87 -11.98
CA GLY A 59 -6.70 19.84 -10.89
C GLY A 59 -7.02 19.25 -9.52
N ILE A 60 -6.96 17.92 -9.34
CA ILE A 60 -7.14 17.30 -8.02
C ILE A 60 -5.95 17.62 -7.11
N ASP A 61 -6.23 18.03 -5.88
CA ASP A 61 -5.24 18.18 -4.81
C ASP A 61 -5.38 17.02 -3.83
N LEU A 62 -4.32 16.22 -3.69
CA LEU A 62 -4.27 15.06 -2.81
C LEU A 62 -3.97 15.40 -1.35
N SER A 63 -3.74 16.68 -1.00
CA SER A 63 -3.44 17.11 0.36
C SER A 63 -4.43 16.59 1.41
N PRO A 64 -5.76 16.53 1.18
CA PRO A 64 -6.69 15.96 2.16
C PRO A 64 -6.46 14.45 2.42
N PHE A 65 -6.10 13.69 1.37
CA PHE A 65 -5.75 12.27 1.50
C PHE A 65 -4.43 12.11 2.24
N LEU A 66 -3.40 12.88 1.88
CA LEU A 66 -2.09 12.83 2.52
C LEU A 66 -2.17 13.21 4.00
N ALA A 67 -3.02 14.17 4.38
CA ALA A 67 -3.27 14.52 5.77
C ALA A 67 -3.96 13.37 6.54
N LEU A 68 -4.92 12.68 5.94
CA LEU A 68 -5.55 11.50 6.53
C LEU A 68 -4.55 10.36 6.70
N LEU A 69 -3.71 10.11 5.69
CA LEU A 69 -2.70 9.07 5.69
C LEU A 69 -1.63 9.32 6.78
N ALA A 70 -1.31 10.58 7.04
CA ALA A 70 -0.38 11.03 8.07
C ALA A 70 -0.95 11.01 9.50
N ASP A 71 -2.25 10.74 9.67
CA ASP A 71 -2.90 10.72 10.98
C ASP A 71 -2.56 9.42 11.72
N GLU A 72 -1.80 9.54 12.81
CA GLU A 72 -1.34 8.42 13.63
C GLU A 72 -2.45 7.80 14.50
N ARG A 73 -3.62 8.43 14.57
CA ARG A 73 -4.78 7.89 15.31
C ARG A 73 -5.54 6.83 14.52
N ILE A 74 -5.30 6.76 13.21
CA ILE A 74 -6.04 5.90 12.27
C ILE A 74 -5.11 4.78 11.81
N GLU A 75 -5.51 3.53 11.99
CA GLU A 75 -4.77 2.38 11.46
C GLU A 75 -4.88 2.32 9.93
N LYS A 76 -3.75 2.24 9.24
CA LYS A 76 -3.70 1.96 7.80
C LYS A 76 -3.63 0.46 7.60
N VAL A 77 -4.67 -0.14 7.05
CA VAL A 77 -4.74 -1.58 6.77
C VAL A 77 -4.42 -1.81 5.31
N MET A 78 -3.40 -2.60 5.02
CA MET A 78 -2.93 -2.87 3.65
C MET A 78 -2.58 -4.37 3.51
N HIS A 79 -2.34 -4.83 2.29
CA HIS A 79 -1.85 -6.19 2.03
C HIS A 79 -0.57 -6.14 1.22
N ALA A 80 0.54 -6.66 1.76
CA ALA A 80 1.84 -6.63 1.11
C ALA A 80 2.28 -5.19 0.73
N ALA A 81 2.21 -4.28 1.70
CA ALA A 81 2.16 -2.82 1.51
C ALA A 81 3.48 -2.17 1.03
N ARG A 82 4.54 -2.95 0.86
CA ARG A 82 5.90 -2.41 0.68
C ARG A 82 6.01 -1.41 -0.47
N GLN A 83 5.38 -1.69 -1.62
CA GLN A 83 5.49 -0.81 -2.79
C GLN A 83 4.60 0.42 -2.65
N ASP A 84 3.42 0.28 -2.07
CA ASP A 84 2.51 1.40 -1.80
C ASP A 84 3.13 2.39 -0.81
N MET A 85 3.79 1.87 0.23
CA MET A 85 4.50 2.67 1.22
C MET A 85 5.67 3.45 0.61
N GLU A 86 6.35 2.93 -0.42
CA GLU A 86 7.37 3.67 -1.20
C GLU A 86 6.75 4.89 -1.88
N ILE A 87 5.57 4.70 -2.51
CA ILE A 87 4.83 5.78 -3.18
C ILE A 87 4.38 6.83 -2.17
N PHE A 88 3.80 6.40 -1.05
CA PHE A 88 3.33 7.29 -0.01
C PHE A 88 4.46 8.05 0.67
N TYR A 89 5.60 7.41 0.94
CA TYR A 89 6.79 8.07 1.46
C TYR A 89 7.24 9.21 0.54
N LYS A 90 7.27 8.98 -0.78
CA LYS A 90 7.64 10.01 -1.75
C LYS A 90 6.64 11.17 -1.82
N LEU A 91 5.35 10.89 -1.69
CA LEU A 91 4.31 11.92 -1.71
C LEU A 91 4.23 12.72 -0.41
N LEU A 92 4.44 12.06 0.74
CA LEU A 92 4.24 12.63 2.07
C LEU A 92 5.55 13.20 2.67
N GLY A 93 6.71 12.71 2.23
CA GLY A 93 8.02 13.02 2.81
C GLY A 93 8.30 12.31 4.15
N LYS A 94 7.37 11.47 4.62
CA LYS A 94 7.51 10.60 5.80
C LYS A 94 6.72 9.31 5.58
N VAL A 95 7.05 8.27 6.33
CA VAL A 95 6.37 6.97 6.22
C VAL A 95 5.03 7.02 6.98
N PRO A 96 3.90 6.64 6.37
CA PRO A 96 2.64 6.54 7.08
C PRO A 96 2.69 5.54 8.25
N ALA A 97 2.14 5.93 9.40
CA ALA A 97 2.05 5.06 10.58
C ALA A 97 0.79 5.42 11.39
N PRO A 98 0.14 4.49 12.10
CA PRO A 98 0.47 3.05 12.19
C PRO A 98 -0.04 2.25 10.98
N LEU A 99 0.70 1.17 10.65
CA LEU A 99 0.40 0.23 9.57
C LEU A 99 0.01 -1.14 10.15
N PHE A 100 -1.01 -1.76 9.54
CA PHE A 100 -1.35 -3.16 9.68
C PHE A 100 -1.29 -3.85 8.30
N ASP A 101 -0.18 -4.55 8.03
CA ASP A 101 -0.04 -5.39 6.85
C ASP A 101 -0.65 -6.80 7.06
N THR A 102 -1.75 -7.05 6.36
CA THR A 102 -2.47 -8.33 6.45
C THR A 102 -1.66 -9.53 5.92
N GLN A 103 -0.65 -9.35 5.08
CA GLN A 103 0.22 -10.45 4.65
C GLN A 103 1.10 -10.94 5.81
N ILE A 104 1.72 -10.01 6.55
CA ILE A 104 2.50 -10.32 7.76
C ILE A 104 1.59 -10.94 8.82
N ALA A 105 0.42 -10.34 9.07
CA ALA A 105 -0.55 -10.88 10.01
C ALA A 105 -0.98 -12.31 9.63
N ALA A 106 -1.19 -12.58 8.34
CA ALA A 106 -1.59 -13.90 7.87
C ALA A 106 -0.51 -14.96 8.05
N MET A 107 0.78 -14.60 7.90
CA MET A 107 1.90 -15.49 8.24
C MET A 107 1.80 -15.95 9.70
N ALA A 108 1.61 -15.03 10.64
CA ALA A 108 1.43 -15.34 12.06
C ALA A 108 0.13 -16.12 12.36
N LEU A 109 -0.84 -16.12 11.44
CA LEU A 109 -2.07 -16.91 11.50
C LEU A 109 -1.98 -18.24 10.74
N GLY A 110 -0.82 -18.60 10.18
CA GLY A 110 -0.56 -19.91 9.58
C GLY A 110 -0.83 -20.02 8.08
N PHE A 111 -0.94 -18.90 7.35
CA PHE A 111 -1.15 -18.89 5.90
C PHE A 111 0.14 -19.01 5.06
N GLY A 112 1.29 -19.15 5.73
CA GLY A 112 2.62 -19.17 5.09
C GLY A 112 3.21 -17.76 4.89
N GLU A 113 4.48 -17.71 4.49
CA GLU A 113 5.29 -16.48 4.50
C GLU A 113 4.93 -15.46 3.40
N ASN A 114 4.21 -15.88 2.35
CA ASN A 114 3.89 -15.03 1.20
C ASN A 114 2.50 -15.32 0.64
N VAL A 115 1.49 -15.37 1.51
CA VAL A 115 0.11 -15.54 1.05
C VAL A 115 -0.30 -14.33 0.20
N GLY A 116 -0.80 -14.58 -1.00
CA GLY A 116 -1.35 -13.54 -1.87
C GLY A 116 -2.77 -13.17 -1.46
N TYR A 117 -3.18 -11.94 -1.78
CA TYR A 117 -4.48 -11.39 -1.41
C TYR A 117 -5.67 -12.30 -1.77
N LEU A 118 -5.72 -12.78 -3.02
CA LEU A 118 -6.81 -13.66 -3.48
C LEU A 118 -6.90 -14.95 -2.66
N ALA A 119 -5.76 -15.53 -2.28
CA ALA A 119 -5.72 -16.73 -1.46
C ALA A 119 -6.16 -16.46 -0.02
N LEU A 120 -5.79 -15.30 0.53
CA LEU A 120 -6.20 -14.86 1.86
C LEU A 120 -7.73 -14.62 1.91
N VAL A 121 -8.27 -13.86 0.95
CA VAL A 121 -9.72 -13.60 0.83
C VAL A 121 -10.49 -14.91 0.67
N LYS A 122 -10.04 -15.81 -0.21
CA LYS A 122 -10.66 -17.12 -0.39
C LYS A 122 -10.62 -17.95 0.90
N GLY A 123 -9.47 -18.01 1.57
CA GLY A 123 -9.27 -18.82 2.76
C GLY A 123 -10.05 -18.34 3.97
N ARG A 124 -10.32 -17.03 4.08
CA ARG A 124 -10.95 -16.43 5.27
C ARG A 124 -12.41 -16.02 5.08
N LEU A 125 -12.78 -15.59 3.87
CA LEU A 125 -14.14 -15.13 3.56
C LEU A 125 -14.91 -16.10 2.65
N ALA A 126 -14.26 -17.16 2.15
CA ALA A 126 -14.84 -18.08 1.16
C ALA A 126 -15.29 -17.39 -0.15
N ILE A 127 -14.72 -16.21 -0.46
CA ILE A 127 -14.98 -15.44 -1.68
C ILE A 127 -13.92 -15.78 -2.73
N ASN A 128 -14.33 -16.07 -3.96
CA ASN A 128 -13.41 -16.23 -5.09
C ASN A 128 -13.34 -14.92 -5.87
N LEU A 129 -12.18 -14.25 -5.83
CA LEU A 129 -11.92 -13.06 -6.62
C LEU A 129 -11.47 -13.43 -8.04
N ASP A 130 -11.89 -12.61 -9.00
CA ASP A 130 -11.43 -12.72 -10.38
C ASP A 130 -9.96 -12.26 -10.48
N LYS A 131 -9.19 -12.88 -11.38
CA LYS A 131 -7.77 -12.58 -11.60
C LYS A 131 -7.56 -11.44 -12.61
N GLY A 132 -8.64 -10.88 -13.15
CA GLY A 132 -8.68 -10.28 -14.49
C GLY A 132 -7.94 -8.96 -14.73
N ALA A 133 -7.81 -8.08 -13.74
CA ALA A 133 -7.35 -6.70 -14.00
C ALA A 133 -5.93 -6.37 -13.49
N ARG A 134 -5.22 -7.31 -12.84
CA ARG A 134 -3.90 -7.04 -12.25
C ARG A 134 -2.84 -6.56 -13.25
N PHE A 135 -2.89 -7.06 -14.49
CA PHE A 135 -1.92 -6.71 -15.55
C PHE A 135 -2.60 -5.88 -16.64
N THR A 136 -3.01 -4.67 -16.27
CA THR A 136 -3.60 -3.68 -17.17
C THR A 136 -2.84 -2.36 -17.09
N ASP A 137 -3.02 -1.51 -18.10
CA ASP A 137 -2.48 -0.16 -18.11
C ASP A 137 -3.38 0.76 -17.28
N TRP A 138 -3.03 0.93 -16.01
CA TRP A 138 -3.76 1.77 -15.05
C TRP A 138 -3.66 3.27 -15.32
N SER A 139 -2.76 3.70 -16.20
CA SER A 139 -2.61 5.11 -16.57
C SER A 139 -3.70 5.57 -17.55
N ARG A 140 -4.40 4.64 -18.21
CA ARG A 140 -5.43 4.97 -19.21
C ARG A 140 -6.68 5.55 -18.58
N ARG A 141 -7.29 6.50 -19.30
CA ARG A 141 -8.60 7.07 -18.95
C ARG A 141 -9.53 7.06 -20.16
N PRO A 142 -10.85 6.81 -19.94
CA PRO A 142 -11.45 6.38 -18.68
C PRO A 142 -11.07 4.93 -18.32
N LEU A 143 -11.08 4.59 -17.04
CA LEU A 143 -10.97 3.19 -16.60
C LEU A 143 -12.28 2.45 -16.90
N SER A 144 -12.19 1.16 -17.20
CA SER A 144 -13.37 0.31 -17.40
C SER A 144 -14.07 -0.03 -16.07
N GLU A 145 -15.37 -0.35 -16.13
CA GLU A 145 -16.11 -0.80 -14.94
C GLU A 145 -15.50 -2.05 -14.30
N HIS A 146 -14.92 -2.94 -15.10
CA HIS A 146 -14.24 -4.13 -14.60
C HIS A 146 -12.99 -3.77 -13.79
N GLN A 147 -12.16 -2.84 -14.27
CA GLN A 147 -11.00 -2.35 -13.52
C GLN A 147 -11.40 -1.69 -12.21
N LEU A 148 -12.42 -0.85 -12.23
CA LEU A 148 -12.90 -0.17 -11.03
C LEU A 148 -13.49 -1.15 -10.01
N SER A 149 -14.26 -2.14 -10.47
CA SER A 149 -14.84 -3.17 -9.60
C SER A 149 -13.78 -4.07 -8.98
N TYR A 150 -12.77 -4.47 -9.77
CA TYR A 150 -11.61 -5.21 -9.29
C TYR A 150 -10.88 -4.43 -8.20
N ALA A 151 -10.51 -3.19 -8.49
CA ALA A 151 -9.73 -2.35 -7.58
C ALA A 151 -10.49 -2.07 -6.27
N LEU A 152 -11.80 -1.81 -6.32
CA LEU A 152 -12.60 -1.63 -5.11
C LEU A 152 -12.66 -2.93 -4.27
N GLY A 153 -12.63 -4.09 -4.92
CA GLY A 153 -12.53 -5.41 -4.28
C GLY A 153 -11.29 -5.55 -3.37
N ASP A 154 -10.18 -4.91 -3.72
CA ASP A 154 -8.92 -5.02 -2.99
C ASP A 154 -8.94 -4.34 -1.61
N VAL A 155 -9.82 -3.35 -1.40
CA VAL A 155 -9.98 -2.69 -0.09
C VAL A 155 -11.25 -3.10 0.65
N THR A 156 -12.30 -3.49 -0.06
CA THR A 156 -13.58 -3.88 0.56
C THR A 156 -13.47 -5.21 1.29
N HIS A 157 -12.83 -6.22 0.71
CA HIS A 157 -12.61 -7.47 1.44
C HIS A 157 -11.49 -7.33 2.48
N LEU A 158 -10.53 -6.43 2.27
CA LEU A 158 -9.52 -6.11 3.26
C LEU A 158 -10.13 -5.51 4.54
N ARG A 159 -11.08 -4.58 4.40
CA ARG A 159 -11.93 -4.08 5.48
C ARG A 159 -12.61 -5.21 6.24
N ASP A 160 -13.16 -6.19 5.53
CA ASP A 160 -13.92 -7.29 6.14
C ASP A 160 -13.00 -8.32 6.84
N LEU A 161 -11.79 -8.52 6.32
CA LEU A 161 -10.77 -9.41 6.89
C LEU A 161 -10.21 -8.88 8.23
N TYR A 162 -9.90 -7.58 8.27
CA TYR A 162 -9.07 -6.97 9.30
C TYR A 162 -9.58 -7.22 10.74
N PRO A 163 -10.86 -6.94 11.08
CA PRO A 163 -11.35 -7.14 12.45
C PRO A 163 -11.23 -8.59 12.92
N GLY A 164 -11.45 -9.56 12.02
CA GLY A 164 -11.32 -10.99 12.32
C GLY A 164 -9.87 -11.38 12.60
N MET A 165 -8.93 -10.88 11.80
CA MET A 165 -7.50 -11.15 11.98
C MET A 165 -6.97 -10.57 13.29
N VAL A 166 -7.37 -9.34 13.64
CA VAL A 166 -6.99 -8.70 14.91
C VAL A 166 -7.49 -9.51 16.11
N ARG A 167 -8.77 -9.93 16.09
CA ARG A 167 -9.34 -10.76 17.16
C ARG A 167 -8.57 -12.07 17.34
N GLU A 168 -8.24 -12.75 16.24
CA GLU A 168 -7.53 -14.03 16.29
C GLU A 168 -6.09 -13.87 16.78
N LEU A 169 -5.38 -12.83 16.31
CA LEU A 169 -4.01 -12.53 16.76
C LEU A 169 -3.96 -12.23 18.25
N ASN A 170 -4.93 -11.46 18.78
CA ASN A 170 -5.04 -11.18 20.20
C ASN A 170 -5.37 -12.44 21.01
N ALA A 171 -6.30 -13.27 20.52
CA ALA A 171 -6.65 -14.54 21.17
C ALA A 171 -5.47 -15.53 21.24
N LYS A 172 -4.53 -15.44 20.29
CA LYS A 172 -3.31 -16.25 20.24
C LYS A 172 -2.11 -15.59 20.93
N ASP A 173 -2.26 -14.39 21.47
CA ASP A 173 -1.17 -13.56 22.04
C ASP A 173 0.00 -13.32 21.07
N ARG A 174 -0.33 -13.10 19.78
CA ARG A 174 0.66 -12.90 18.69
C ARG A 174 0.73 -11.47 18.18
N MET A 175 -0.13 -10.58 18.68
CA MET A 175 -0.21 -9.21 18.19
C MET A 175 1.12 -8.47 18.35
N ALA A 176 1.80 -8.61 19.49
CA ALA A 176 3.08 -7.95 19.73
C ALA A 176 4.15 -8.35 18.69
N TRP A 177 4.26 -9.65 18.39
CA TRP A 177 5.22 -10.17 17.39
C TRP A 177 4.92 -9.62 16.00
N VAL A 178 3.63 -9.59 15.64
CA VAL A 178 3.19 -9.05 14.35
C VAL A 178 3.49 -7.57 14.23
N ARG A 179 3.30 -6.78 15.31
CA ARG A 179 3.62 -5.34 15.32
C ARG A 179 5.12 -5.08 15.21
N GLU A 180 5.94 -5.89 15.85
CA GLU A 180 7.40 -5.83 15.72
C GLU A 180 7.84 -6.13 14.27
N GLU A 181 7.30 -7.18 13.65
CA GLU A 181 7.62 -7.50 12.25
C GLU A 181 7.16 -6.38 11.30
N MET A 182 5.99 -5.79 11.54
CA MET A 182 5.47 -4.65 10.75
C MET A 182 6.29 -3.37 10.93
N SER A 183 7.01 -3.18 12.04
CA SER A 183 7.71 -1.92 12.30
C SER A 183 8.82 -1.64 11.28
N GLY A 184 9.42 -2.68 10.71
CA GLY A 184 10.40 -2.53 9.64
C GLY A 184 9.82 -1.88 8.38
N GLN A 185 8.51 -2.02 8.11
CA GLN A 185 7.84 -1.32 7.01
C GLN A 185 7.55 0.16 7.32
N MET A 186 7.74 0.59 8.57
CA MET A 186 7.56 1.99 8.96
C MET A 186 8.90 2.74 9.05
N ASP A 187 10.02 2.08 8.73
CA ASP A 187 11.34 2.69 8.69
C ASP A 187 11.55 3.48 7.39
N SER A 188 11.87 4.77 7.50
CA SER A 188 12.16 5.63 6.35
C SER A 188 13.38 5.17 5.54
N GLU A 189 14.38 4.55 6.16
CA GLU A 189 15.58 4.06 5.45
C GLU A 189 15.23 2.98 4.40
N LEU A 190 14.10 2.30 4.57
CA LEU A 190 13.60 1.31 3.62
C LEU A 190 13.21 1.94 2.27
N TYR A 191 12.73 3.17 2.30
CA TYR A 191 12.17 3.89 1.15
C TYR A 191 13.04 5.02 0.64
N ASP A 192 14.03 5.43 1.44
CA ASP A 192 14.98 6.44 1.01
C ASP A 192 15.93 5.91 -0.09
N PHE A 193 16.26 6.81 -1.01
CA PHE A 193 17.20 6.54 -2.09
C PHE A 193 18.30 7.59 -2.05
N GLU A 194 19.42 7.22 -1.44
CA GLU A 194 20.67 7.98 -1.52
C GLU A 194 21.53 7.41 -2.67
N PRO A 195 21.76 8.17 -3.77
CA PRO A 195 22.59 7.71 -4.90
C PRO A 195 23.98 7.23 -4.46
N ASP A 196 24.61 7.94 -3.52
CA ASP A 196 25.93 7.59 -2.97
C ASP A 196 26.00 6.25 -2.24
N ARG A 197 24.83 5.73 -1.81
CA ARG A 197 24.71 4.41 -1.15
C ARG A 197 24.14 3.35 -2.07
N ALA A 198 23.69 3.69 -3.28
CA ALA A 198 23.03 2.75 -4.20
C ALA A 198 23.89 1.50 -4.49
N TRP A 199 25.20 1.68 -4.64
CA TRP A 199 26.15 0.58 -4.87
C TRP A 199 26.18 -0.47 -3.76
N LYS A 200 25.81 -0.12 -2.52
CA LYS A 200 25.75 -1.08 -1.40
C LYS A 200 24.65 -2.13 -1.58
N ARG A 201 23.64 -1.86 -2.41
CA ARG A 201 22.56 -2.81 -2.76
C ARG A 201 23.00 -3.83 -3.81
N LEU A 202 24.11 -3.58 -4.50
CA LEU A 202 24.66 -4.47 -5.51
C LEU A 202 25.64 -5.45 -4.85
N LYS A 203 25.64 -6.71 -5.30
CA LYS A 203 26.61 -7.71 -4.84
C LYS A 203 27.93 -7.57 -5.61
N PRO A 204 29.03 -7.09 -5.00
CA PRO A 204 30.30 -6.93 -5.70
C PRO A 204 30.86 -8.30 -6.11
N ARG A 205 31.42 -8.38 -7.32
CA ARG A 205 32.13 -9.60 -7.78
C ARG A 205 33.57 -9.65 -7.26
N MET A 206 34.16 -8.51 -6.98
CA MET A 206 35.53 -8.35 -6.51
C MET A 206 35.58 -7.26 -5.43
N PHE A 207 36.52 -7.37 -4.50
CA PHE A 207 36.69 -6.42 -3.39
C PHE A 207 37.94 -5.54 -3.54
N ARG A 208 38.37 -5.26 -4.77
CA ARG A 208 39.50 -4.36 -5.06
C ARG A 208 39.03 -2.91 -5.06
N GLN A 209 39.85 -1.99 -4.53
CA GLN A 209 39.46 -0.59 -4.29
C GLN A 209 38.98 0.15 -5.55
N ASP A 210 39.69 -0.01 -6.66
CA ASP A 210 39.35 0.57 -7.96
C ASP A 210 38.04 0.00 -8.54
N TYR A 211 37.79 -1.30 -8.37
CA TYR A 211 36.53 -1.95 -8.77
C TYR A 211 35.35 -1.41 -7.95
N LEU A 212 35.51 -1.31 -6.63
CA LEU A 212 34.48 -0.76 -5.75
C LEU A 212 34.23 0.72 -6.03
N ALA A 213 35.27 1.49 -6.36
CA ALA A 213 35.12 2.90 -6.76
C ALA A 213 34.35 3.05 -8.08
N ALA A 214 34.69 2.24 -9.10
CA ALA A 214 33.96 2.22 -10.36
C ALA A 214 32.51 1.76 -10.19
N MET A 215 32.28 0.74 -9.35
CA MET A 215 30.96 0.24 -8.99
C MET A 215 30.14 1.29 -8.24
N LYS A 216 30.75 2.04 -7.32
CA LYS A 216 30.12 3.17 -6.65
C LYS A 216 29.70 4.25 -7.65
N ALA A 217 30.61 4.65 -8.53
CA ALA A 217 30.36 5.70 -9.53
C ALA A 217 29.27 5.30 -10.54
N ALA A 218 29.18 4.03 -10.92
CA ALA A 218 28.19 3.55 -11.88
C ALA A 218 26.78 3.35 -11.29
N ALA A 219 26.66 3.25 -9.97
CA ALA A 219 25.39 3.03 -9.29
C ALA A 219 24.69 4.32 -8.86
N ALA A 220 25.43 5.43 -8.78
CA ALA A 220 24.92 6.76 -8.49
C ALA A 220 24.30 7.40 -9.73
#